data_AF-A0A2K3JLP4-F1
#
_entry.id   AF-A0A2K3JLP4-F1
#
_cell.length_a   1.000
_cell.length_b   1.000
_cell.length_c   1.000
_cell.angle_alpha   90.00
_cell.angle_beta   90.00
_cell.angle_gamma   90.00
#
_symmetry.space_group_name_H-M   'P 1'
#
loop_
_entity.id
_entity.type
_entity.pdbx_description
1 polymer ?
#
loop_
_entity_poly.entity_id
_entity_poly.type
_entity_poly.pdbx_seq_one_letter_code
_entity_poly.pdbx_strand_id
1 'polypeptide(L)'
;MVSGKRYYGDDCDVSDVEEARLFRGIIKEIVSIGGANNVGDFLGFLRWFDFDGLENRLKKISKKTDSFLQGLIDEHRIGKRNTNTMIDHLLTQQQSQPEYYTDQIIKGLIV
;
A
#
# COMPACT_ATOMS: atom_id res chain seq x y z
N MET A 1 -11.04 3.37 11.25
CA MET A 1 -10.55 2.40 10.24
C MET A 1 -9.84 3.19 9.15
N VAL A 2 -8.88 2.60 8.44
CA VAL A 2 -8.11 3.31 7.40
C VAL A 2 -8.97 3.61 6.18
N SER A 3 -9.46 2.57 5.49
CA SER A 3 -10.36 2.65 4.33
C SER A 3 -11.81 2.24 4.62
N GLY A 4 -12.11 1.84 5.86
CA GLY A 4 -13.41 1.27 6.22
C GLY A 4 -13.60 -0.21 5.84
N LYS A 5 -12.72 -0.77 5.00
CA LYS A 5 -12.76 -2.18 4.57
C LYS A 5 -12.02 -3.11 5.52
N ARG A 6 -12.41 -4.40 5.55
CA ARG A 6 -11.77 -5.46 6.35
C ARG A 6 -11.25 -6.58 5.45
N TYR A 7 -9.93 -6.72 5.38
CA TYR A 7 -9.28 -7.73 4.53
C TYR A 7 -8.91 -9.02 5.25
N TYR A 8 -9.21 -9.18 6.54
CA TYR A 8 -8.95 -10.38 7.34
C TYR A 8 -10.15 -10.70 8.23
N GLY A 9 -10.36 -11.99 8.53
CA GLY A 9 -11.48 -12.49 9.32
C GLY A 9 -12.59 -13.15 8.49
N ASP A 10 -13.57 -13.75 9.17
CA ASP A 10 -14.72 -14.44 8.56
C ASP A 10 -15.82 -13.46 8.08
N ASP A 11 -15.82 -12.23 8.60
CA ASP A 11 -16.74 -11.14 8.23
C ASP A 11 -16.23 -10.32 7.01
N CYS A 12 -15.43 -10.92 6.13
CA CYS A 12 -15.03 -10.25 4.89
C CYS A 12 -16.24 -10.13 3.97
N ASP A 13 -16.56 -8.91 3.55
CA ASP A 13 -17.68 -8.68 2.65
C ASP A 13 -17.47 -9.43 1.33
N VAL A 14 -18.52 -10.11 0.84
CA VAL A 14 -18.39 -11.00 -0.33
C VAL A 14 -18.02 -10.21 -1.59
N SER A 15 -18.40 -8.93 -1.64
CA SER A 15 -18.02 -8.00 -2.71
C SER A 15 -16.51 -7.73 -2.77
N ASP A 16 -15.81 -7.90 -1.65
CA ASP A 16 -14.41 -7.46 -1.48
C ASP A 16 -13.44 -8.65 -1.44
N VAL A 17 -13.89 -9.88 -1.71
CA VAL A 17 -13.07 -11.10 -1.58
C VAL A 17 -11.83 -11.05 -2.47
N GLU A 18 -11.95 -10.57 -3.71
CA GLU A 18 -10.79 -10.45 -4.61
C GLU A 18 -9.82 -9.35 -4.16
N GLU A 19 -10.34 -8.22 -3.70
CA GLU A 19 -9.51 -7.15 -3.14
C GLU A 19 -8.77 -7.60 -1.89
N ALA A 20 -9.44 -8.33 -0.99
CA ALA A 20 -8.83 -8.94 0.18
C ALA A 20 -7.75 -9.95 -0.20
N ARG A 21 -7.97 -10.76 -1.24
CA ARG A 21 -6.96 -11.68 -1.76
C ARG A 21 -5.73 -10.94 -2.29
N LEU A 22 -5.93 -9.85 -3.03
CA LEU A 22 -4.86 -8.98 -3.53
C LEU A 22 -4.08 -8.35 -2.37
N PHE A 23 -4.76 -7.77 -1.38
CA PHE A 23 -4.15 -7.16 -0.20
C PHE A 23 -3.31 -8.19 0.59
N ARG A 24 -3.88 -9.36 0.90
CA ARG A 24 -3.16 -10.45 1.59
C ARG A 24 -1.93 -10.90 0.80
N GLY A 25 -2.04 -10.97 -0.51
CA GLY A 25 -0.93 -11.28 -1.41
C GLY A 25 0.20 -10.23 -1.33
N ILE A 26 -0.17 -8.94 -1.31
CA ILE A 26 0.79 -7.84 -1.17
C ILE A 26 1.51 -7.92 0.17
N ILE A 27 0.78 -8.04 1.28
CA ILE A 27 1.35 -8.14 2.63
C ILE A 27 2.29 -9.34 2.75
N LYS A 28 1.90 -10.51 2.22
CA LYS A 28 2.74 -11.70 2.21
C LYS A 28 4.06 -11.48 1.46
N GLU A 29 4.02 -10.80 0.30
CA GLU A 29 5.22 -10.50 -0.49
C GLU A 29 6.12 -9.47 0.21
N ILE A 30 5.54 -8.43 0.82
CA ILE A 30 6.28 -7.43 1.63
C ILE A 30 6.99 -8.09 2.81
N VAL A 31 6.29 -8.90 3.61
CA VAL A 31 6.90 -9.60 4.76
C VAL A 31 8.01 -10.56 4.31
N SER A 32 7.81 -11.26 3.19
CA SER A 32 8.83 -12.15 2.63
C SER A 32 10.08 -11.40 2.17
N ILE A 33 9.95 -10.18 1.63
CA ILE A 33 11.09 -9.37 1.19
C ILE A 33 11.76 -8.69 2.39
N GLY A 34 10.98 -8.13 3.33
CA GLY A 34 11.50 -7.45 4.52
C GLY A 34 12.24 -8.37 5.49
N GLY A 35 11.92 -9.66 5.50
CA GLY A 35 12.63 -10.67 6.28
C GLY A 35 13.80 -11.37 5.55
N ALA A 36 14.07 -11.03 4.29
CA ALA A 36 15.14 -11.65 3.53
C ALA A 36 16.50 -11.03 3.88
N ASN A 37 17.52 -11.87 4.07
CA ASN A 37 18.89 -11.41 4.27
C ASN A 37 19.49 -11.00 2.92
N ASN A 38 19.64 -9.70 2.68
CA ASN A 38 20.32 -9.21 1.48
C ASN A 38 21.82 -9.01 1.76
N VAL A 39 22.67 -9.80 1.11
CA VAL A 39 24.13 -9.74 1.28
C VAL A 39 24.68 -8.35 0.94
N GLY A 40 24.05 -7.63 0.00
CA GLY A 40 24.40 -6.26 -0.35
C GLY A 40 24.19 -5.24 0.77
N ASP A 41 23.40 -5.55 1.80
CA ASP A 41 23.24 -4.68 2.96
C ASP A 41 24.35 -4.87 4.00
N PHE A 42 25.10 -5.98 3.93
CA PHE A 42 26.27 -6.23 4.77
C PHE A 42 27.58 -5.87 4.08
N LEU A 43 27.65 -6.01 2.75
CA LEU A 43 28.84 -5.75 1.95
C LEU A 43 28.50 -4.76 0.83
N GLY A 44 28.76 -3.47 1.06
CA GLY A 44 28.29 -2.38 0.18
C GLY A 44 28.72 -2.49 -1.29
N PHE A 45 29.86 -3.12 -1.60
CA PHE A 45 30.31 -3.33 -2.98
C PHE A 45 29.50 -4.40 -3.73
N LEU A 46 28.81 -5.30 -3.02
CA LEU A 46 27.95 -6.32 -3.61
C LEU A 46 26.58 -5.77 -4.03
N ARG A 47 26.21 -4.53 -3.68
CA ARG A 47 24.94 -3.90 -4.13
C ARG A 47 24.83 -3.75 -5.64
N TRP A 48 25.95 -3.68 -6.36
CA TRP A 48 25.93 -3.57 -7.83
C TRP A 48 25.45 -4.86 -8.52
N PHE A 49 25.47 -5.97 -7.79
CA PHE A 49 25.04 -7.26 -8.26
C PHE A 49 23.82 -7.62 -7.42
N ASP A 50 22.61 -7.45 -7.97
CA ASP A 50 21.34 -7.86 -7.35
C ASP A 50 21.26 -9.40 -7.30
N PHE A 51 22.13 -10.04 -6.50
CA PHE A 51 22.41 -11.47 -6.53
C PHE A 51 21.16 -12.33 -6.32
N ASP A 52 20.24 -11.88 -5.47
CA ASP A 52 18.98 -12.57 -5.15
C ASP A 52 17.76 -12.00 -5.90
N GLY A 53 17.97 -11.06 -6.83
CA GLY A 53 16.88 -10.40 -7.56
C GLY A 53 15.94 -9.60 -6.64
N LEU A 54 16.40 -9.27 -5.42
CA LEU A 54 15.59 -8.69 -4.37
C LEU A 54 15.16 -7.27 -4.72
N GLU A 55 16.04 -6.48 -5.34
CA GLU A 55 15.70 -5.12 -5.76
C GLU A 55 14.61 -5.15 -6.83
N ASN A 56 14.71 -6.06 -7.80
CA ASN A 56 13.71 -6.23 -8.84
C ASN A 56 12.36 -6.69 -8.28
N ARG A 57 12.36 -7.60 -7.30
CA ARG A 57 11.14 -8.02 -6.58
C ARG A 57 10.54 -6.86 -5.80
N LEU A 58 11.36 -6.07 -5.09
CA LEU A 58 10.94 -4.90 -4.35
C LEU A 58 10.29 -3.85 -5.27
N LYS A 59 10.87 -3.57 -6.44
CA LYS A 59 10.28 -2.69 -7.45
C LYS A 59 8.92 -3.18 -7.94
N LYS A 60 8.78 -4.48 -8.18
CA LYS A 60 7.50 -5.08 -8.62
C LYS A 60 6.42 -4.97 -7.55
N ILE A 61 6.74 -5.32 -6.30
CA ILE A 61 5.76 -5.22 -5.20
C ILE A 61 5.42 -3.77 -4.86
N SER A 62 6.38 -2.85 -4.95
CA SER A 62 6.14 -1.42 -4.76
C SER A 62 5.11 -0.89 -5.76
N LYS A 63 5.22 -1.25 -7.04
CA LYS A 63 4.23 -0.87 -8.07
C LYS A 63 2.84 -1.45 -7.78
N LYS A 64 2.76 -2.73 -7.40
CA LYS A 64 1.47 -3.37 -7.03
C LYS A 64 0.82 -2.65 -5.84
N THR A 65 1.62 -2.33 -4.82
CA THR A 65 1.16 -1.63 -3.61
C THR A 65 0.69 -0.23 -3.95
N ASP A 66 1.45 0.53 -4.74
CA ASP A 66 1.07 1.88 -5.18
C ASP A 66 -0.26 1.88 -5.96
N SER A 67 -0.44 0.93 -6.88
CA SER A 67 -1.69 0.78 -7.64
C SER A 67 -2.87 0.40 -6.74
N PHE A 68 -2.66 -0.50 -5.77
CA PHE A 68 -3.68 -0.89 -4.81
C PHE A 68 -4.13 0.30 -3.95
N LEU A 69 -3.19 1.05 -3.38
CA LEU A 69 -3.50 2.21 -2.54
C LEU A 69 -4.14 3.35 -3.34
N GLN A 70 -3.72 3.55 -4.60
CA GLN A 70 -4.38 4.52 -5.48
C GLN A 70 -5.84 4.14 -5.70
N GLY A 71 -6.14 2.85 -5.95
CA GLY A 71 -7.50 2.37 -6.07
C GLY A 71 -8.37 2.72 -4.86
N LEU A 72 -7.84 2.53 -3.64
CA LEU A 72 -8.56 2.91 -2.41
C LEU A 72 -8.81 4.41 -2.30
N ILE A 73 -7.83 5.23 -2.68
CA ILE A 73 -7.99 6.69 -2.70
C ILE A 73 -9.06 7.11 -3.70
N ASP A 74 -9.05 6.54 -4.90
CA ASP A 74 -9.98 6.87 -5.98
C ASP A 74 -11.41 6.45 -5.64
N GLU A 75 -11.59 5.29 -5.00
CA GLU A 75 -12.89 4.86 -4.46
C GLU A 75 -13.48 5.86 -3.48
N HIS A 76 -12.68 6.38 -2.55
CA HIS A 76 -13.13 7.37 -1.57
C HIS A 76 -13.40 8.75 -2.21
N ARG A 77 -12.75 9.07 -3.35
CA ARG A 77 -13.05 10.29 -4.12
C ARG A 77 -14.38 10.23 -4.85
N ILE A 78 -14.73 9.06 -5.41
CA ILE A 78 -15.95 8.85 -6.19
C ILE A 78 -17.15 8.57 -5.27
N GLY A 79 -16.91 7.90 -4.14
CA GLY A 79 -17.93 7.57 -3.15
C GLY A 79 -18.55 8.79 -2.47
N LYS A 80 -19.69 8.59 -1.79
CA LYS A 80 -20.21 9.60 -0.87
C LYS A 80 -19.19 9.81 0.25
N ARG A 81 -18.62 11.02 0.35
CA ARG A 81 -17.73 11.40 1.45
C ARG A 81 -18.40 11.11 2.78
N ASN A 82 -17.88 10.11 3.49
CA ASN A 82 -18.29 9.78 4.84
C ASN A 82 -17.07 9.98 5.71
N THR A 83 -17.03 10.98 6.58
CA THR A 83 -15.81 11.35 7.32
C THR A 83 -15.50 10.39 8.48
N ASN A 84 -15.65 9.08 8.27
CA ASN A 84 -15.44 8.07 9.30
C ASN A 84 -14.20 7.20 9.01
N THR A 85 -13.49 7.47 7.90
CA THR A 85 -12.23 6.81 7.56
C THR A 85 -11.06 7.79 7.55
N MET A 86 -9.86 7.26 7.74
CA MET A 86 -8.64 8.06 7.65
C MET A 86 -8.45 8.63 6.25
N ILE A 87 -8.76 7.86 5.20
CA ILE A 87 -8.66 8.31 3.81
C ILE A 87 -9.60 9.52 3.58
N ASP A 88 -10.84 9.46 4.07
CA ASP A 88 -11.79 10.58 3.93
C ASP A 88 -11.28 11.87 4.61
N HIS A 89 -10.67 11.74 5.78
CA HIS A 89 -10.07 12.87 6.48
C HIS A 89 -8.88 13.46 5.72
N LEU A 90 -7.98 12.61 5.21
CA LEU A 90 -6.82 13.04 4.42
C LEU A 90 -7.24 13.70 3.10
N LEU A 91 -8.25 13.17 2.42
CA LEU A 91 -8.83 13.77 1.20
C LEU A 91 -9.56 15.09 1.48
N THR A 92 -10.12 15.25 2.68
CA THR A 92 -10.66 16.55 3.13
C THR A 92 -9.53 17.55 3.33
N GLN A 93 -8.43 17.15 3.95
CA GLN A 93 -7.26 18.01 4.13
C GLN A 93 -6.61 18.40 2.80
N GLN A 94 -6.56 17.47 1.83
CA GLN A 94 -6.08 17.71 0.47
C GLN A 94 -6.82 18.84 -0.26
N GLN A 95 -8.10 19.06 0.01
CA GLN A 95 -8.83 20.20 -0.59
C GLN A 95 -8.35 21.55 -0.08
N SER A 96 -7.92 21.60 1.19
CA SER A 96 -7.43 22.84 1.82
C SER A 96 -5.93 23.06 1.63
N GLN A 97 -5.15 21.98 1.52
CA GLN A 97 -3.70 21.97 1.53
C GLN A 97 -3.15 20.95 0.50
N PRO A 98 -3.45 21.11 -0.80
CA PRO A 98 -3.15 20.11 -1.83
C PRO A 98 -1.65 19.85 -2.00
N GLU A 99 -0.79 20.83 -1.70
CA GLU A 99 0.67 20.69 -1.77
C GLU A 99 1.22 19.79 -0.64
N TYR A 100 0.55 19.75 0.52
CA TYR A 100 0.95 18.95 1.67
C TYR A 100 0.36 17.55 1.65
N TYR A 101 -0.85 17.39 1.14
CA TYR A 101 -1.57 16.12 1.10
C TYR A 101 -1.67 15.59 -0.33
N THR A 102 -0.53 15.47 -1.01
CA THR A 102 -0.48 14.78 -2.30
C THR A 102 -0.85 13.31 -2.16
N ASP A 103 -1.28 12.65 -3.23
CA ASP A 103 -1.62 11.22 -3.20
C ASP A 103 -0.46 10.37 -2.69
N GLN A 104 0.79 10.76 -2.99
CA GLN A 104 1.98 10.07 -2.47
C GLN A 104 2.11 10.19 -0.95
N ILE A 105 1.85 11.37 -0.38
CA ILE A 105 1.83 11.56 1.07
C ILE A 105 0.68 10.78 1.70
N ILE A 106 -0.52 10.85 1.13
CA ILE A 106 -1.69 10.11 1.62
C ILE A 106 -1.39 8.61 1.64
N LYS A 107 -0.85 8.04 0.55
CA LYS A 107 -0.42 6.64 0.47
C LYS A 107 0.58 6.30 1.57
N GLY A 108 1.58 7.14 1.79
CA GLY A 108 2.57 6.95 2.85
C GLY A 108 1.99 6.97 4.27
N LEU A 109 0.86 7.63 4.49
CA LEU A 109 0.18 7.71 5.79
C LEU A 109 -0.80 6.58 6.05
N ILE A 110 -1.24 5.85 5.02
CA ILE A 110 -2.27 4.80 5.12
C ILE A 110 -1.73 3.37 4.92
N VAL A 111 -0.40 3.23 4.77
CA VAL A 111 0.32 1.94 4.69
C VAL A 111 0.47 1.29 6.06
#